data_AF-A0A1W9W6P9-F1
#
_entry.id   AF-A0A1W9W6P9-F1
#
_cell.length_a   1.000
_cell.length_b   1.000
_cell.length_c   1.000
_cell.angle_alpha   90.00
_cell.angle_beta   90.00
_cell.angle_gamma   90.00
#
_symmetry.space_group_name_H-M   'P 1'
#
loop_
_entity.id
_entity.type
_entity.pdbx_description
1 polymer ?
#
loop_
_entity_poly.entity_id
_entity_poly.type
_entity_poly.pdbx_seq_one_letter_code
_entity_poly.pdbx_strand_id
1 'polypeptide(L)'
;MIVSVHYVNMKDAQALKAIAWESEGELELSPQLVPNNPLAHYSHMVEDLITSKSLSIVDTCPMLKNIFVTRVKLKPLKNSPFSVAGLTLLARIGSGSPLMEIMTEELSEEEFFNGFWYLTCHGLVTTSYAKSVGVLVQQFQDNLTESIKTLMGAHIAQAYTDKLWQNIRRQWLDWEKGKEPDPIYGTSPYRVWAQMMRETTQQVGTPALQKRCFESALSALSPQDVGVIHNFLT
;
A
#
# COMPACT_ATOMS: atom_id res chain seq x y z
N MET A 1 -19.83 41.01 5.27
CA MET A 1 -20.84 40.19 5.98
C MET A 1 -20.08 39.06 6.65
N ILE A 2 -20.04 39.03 7.98
CA ILE A 2 -19.38 37.94 8.72
C ILE A 2 -20.42 36.82 8.86
N VAL A 3 -20.16 35.68 8.24
CA VAL A 3 -21.02 34.50 8.34
C VAL A 3 -20.41 33.58 9.39
N SER A 4 -21.01 33.55 10.58
CA SER A 4 -20.70 32.57 11.61
C SER A 4 -21.46 31.28 11.29
N VAL A 5 -20.73 30.22 10.91
CA VAL A 5 -21.34 28.91 10.60
C VAL A 5 -21.27 28.02 11.84
N HIS A 6 -22.44 27.69 12.38
CA HIS A 6 -22.59 26.68 13.43
C HIS A 6 -22.50 25.27 12.82
N TYR A 7 -21.64 24.42 13.40
CA TYR A 7 -21.44 23.04 12.98
C TYR A 7 -22.70 22.20 13.30
N VAL A 8 -23.53 21.92 12.29
CA VAL A 8 -24.59 20.90 12.36
C VAL A 8 -24.29 19.81 11.33
N ASN A 9 -23.61 18.77 11.79
CA ASN A 9 -23.64 17.38 11.31
C ASN A 9 -23.86 17.14 9.80
N MET A 10 -23.00 17.71 8.94
CA MET A 10 -22.88 17.30 7.54
C MET A 10 -21.55 16.58 7.34
N LYS A 11 -21.57 15.41 6.71
CA LYS A 11 -20.36 14.62 6.41
C LYS A 11 -19.41 15.45 5.53
N ASP A 12 -18.17 15.57 5.96
CA ASP A 12 -17.16 16.58 5.55
C ASP A 12 -16.98 16.79 4.03
N ALA A 13 -17.30 15.80 3.20
CA ALA A 13 -17.13 15.89 1.74
C ALA A 13 -18.20 16.74 1.03
N GLN A 14 -19.42 16.86 1.57
CA GLN A 14 -20.51 17.60 0.90
C GLN A 14 -20.44 19.11 1.17
N ALA A 15 -20.02 19.51 2.37
CA ALA A 15 -19.83 20.92 2.73
C ALA A 15 -18.70 21.56 1.91
N LEU A 16 -17.57 20.86 1.75
CA LEU A 16 -16.45 21.29 0.92
C LEU A 16 -16.82 21.45 -0.56
N LYS A 17 -17.69 20.58 -1.07
CA LYS A 17 -18.13 20.62 -2.47
C LYS A 17 -19.12 21.76 -2.74
N ALA A 18 -19.98 22.09 -1.76
CA ALA A 18 -20.87 23.25 -1.84
C ALA A 18 -20.08 24.56 -1.80
N ILE A 19 -19.11 24.69 -0.89
CA ILE A 19 -18.26 25.89 -0.74
C ILE A 19 -17.40 26.13 -1.99
N ALA A 20 -16.85 25.06 -2.59
CA ALA A 20 -15.96 25.16 -3.74
C ALA A 20 -16.66 25.48 -5.07
N TRP A 21 -17.97 25.25 -5.18
CA TRP A 21 -18.72 25.48 -6.43
C TRP A 21 -19.60 26.74 -6.39
N GLU A 22 -19.92 27.27 -5.21
CA GLU A 22 -20.68 28.52 -5.09
C GLU A 22 -19.82 29.78 -5.37
N SER A 23 -18.50 29.61 -5.41
CA SER A 23 -17.52 30.69 -5.61
C SER A 23 -16.67 30.40 -6.85
N GLU A 24 -17.11 30.76 -8.05
CA GLU A 24 -16.30 30.75 -9.29
C GLU A 24 -15.17 31.81 -9.27
N GLY A 25 -14.47 31.95 -8.15
CA GLY A 25 -13.41 32.92 -7.94
C GLY A 25 -12.34 32.35 -7.03
N GLU A 26 -11.10 32.62 -7.37
CA GLU A 26 -9.87 32.14 -6.73
C GLU A 26 -9.98 32.07 -5.19
N LEU A 27 -9.83 30.86 -4.65
CA LEU A 27 -9.71 30.62 -3.21
C LEU A 27 -8.32 31.13 -2.76
N GLU A 28 -8.24 32.39 -2.35
CA GLU A 28 -7.12 32.88 -1.55
C GLU A 28 -7.21 32.28 -0.13
N LEU A 29 -6.48 31.20 0.09
CA LEU A 29 -6.31 30.59 1.41
C LEU A 29 -5.44 31.52 2.26
N SER A 30 -6.09 32.41 3.01
CA SER A 30 -5.44 33.16 4.09
C SER A 30 -5.08 32.21 5.22
N PRO A 31 -3.79 31.99 5.54
CA PRO A 31 -3.41 31.10 6.63
C PRO A 31 -3.90 31.68 7.96
N GLN A 32 -4.90 31.05 8.57
CA GLN A 32 -5.22 31.31 9.98
C GLN A 32 -4.05 30.80 10.82
N LEU A 33 -3.28 31.74 11.37
CA LEU A 33 -2.33 31.47 12.44
C LEU A 33 -3.12 31.04 13.67
N VAL A 34 -3.34 29.73 13.82
CA VAL A 34 -3.88 29.15 15.07
C VAL A 34 -2.73 29.16 16.09
N PRO A 35 -2.81 29.92 17.19
CA PRO A 35 -1.83 29.84 18.26
C PRO A 35 -1.85 28.41 18.81
N ASN A 36 -0.67 27.79 18.95
CA ASN A 36 -0.51 26.38 19.34
C ASN A 36 -1.05 25.36 18.33
N ASN A 37 -0.85 25.57 17.02
CA ASN A 37 -1.09 24.51 16.04
C ASN A 37 -0.03 23.40 16.20
N PRO A 38 -0.39 22.18 16.69
CA PRO A 38 0.56 21.07 16.79
C PRO A 38 1.13 20.66 15.42
N LEU A 39 0.47 21.02 14.31
CA LEU A 39 0.95 20.80 12.96
C LEU A 39 1.97 21.85 12.49
N ALA A 40 2.17 22.96 13.22
CA ALA A 40 3.18 23.97 12.87
C ALA A 40 4.61 23.39 12.91
N HIS A 41 4.84 22.38 13.75
CA HIS A 41 6.12 21.66 13.86
C HIS A 41 6.14 20.33 13.10
N TYR A 42 5.07 19.97 12.39
CA TYR A 42 4.94 18.68 11.72
C TYR A 42 6.10 18.37 10.77
N SER A 43 6.52 19.35 9.98
CA SER A 43 7.69 19.20 9.08
C SER A 43 8.96 18.86 9.84
N HIS A 44 9.25 19.55 10.95
CA HIS A 44 10.44 19.25 11.76
C HIS A 44 10.34 17.88 12.44
N MET A 45 9.16 17.49 12.93
CA MET A 45 8.96 16.15 13.49
C MET A 45 9.16 15.03 12.46
N VAL A 46 8.74 15.25 11.21
CA VAL A 46 8.97 14.31 10.10
C VAL A 46 10.46 14.24 9.76
N GLU A 47 11.13 15.39 9.68
CA GLU A 47 12.58 15.48 9.43
C GLU A 47 13.40 14.74 10.52
N ASP A 48 13.07 14.95 11.79
CA ASP A 48 13.71 14.27 12.93
C ASP A 48 13.46 12.76 12.88
N LEU A 49 12.26 12.33 12.50
CA LEU A 49 11.91 10.91 12.35
C LEU A 49 12.70 10.24 11.23
N ILE A 50 12.82 10.90 10.08
CA ILE A 50 13.59 10.40 8.93
C ILE A 50 15.06 10.27 9.33
N THR A 51 15.64 11.32 9.89
CA THR A 51 17.06 11.37 10.28
C THR A 51 17.40 10.33 11.35
N SER A 52 16.48 10.03 12.28
CA SER A 52 16.72 9.08 13.37
C SER A 52 16.53 7.60 12.99
N LYS A 53 15.90 7.27 11.85
CA LYS A 53 15.54 5.88 11.50
C LYS A 53 16.01 5.37 10.13
N SER A 54 16.56 6.25 9.29
CA SER A 54 16.68 6.02 7.83
C SER A 54 17.60 4.86 7.41
N LEU A 55 18.76 4.66 8.06
CA LEU A 55 19.90 4.00 7.38
C LEU A 55 19.86 2.47 7.23
N SER A 56 18.92 1.73 7.83
CA SER A 56 18.85 0.26 7.68
C SER A 56 17.51 -0.30 7.24
N ILE A 57 16.54 0.56 6.87
CA ILE A 57 15.16 0.10 6.70
C ILE A 57 14.97 -0.78 5.44
N VAL A 58 15.83 -0.64 4.44
CA VAL A 58 15.80 -1.46 3.22
C VAL A 58 16.30 -2.87 3.49
N ASP A 59 17.38 -2.98 4.25
CA ASP A 59 17.97 -4.26 4.65
C ASP A 59 17.08 -4.98 5.67
N THR A 60 16.38 -4.22 6.53
CA THR A 60 15.47 -4.78 7.53
C THR A 60 14.04 -4.99 7.00
N CYS A 61 13.63 -4.30 5.93
CA CYS A 61 12.32 -4.45 5.28
C CYS A 61 12.49 -4.71 3.78
N PRO A 62 12.84 -5.94 3.37
CA PRO A 62 13.05 -6.29 1.97
C PRO A 62 11.80 -6.10 1.10
N MET A 63 10.61 -6.09 1.71
CA MET A 63 9.36 -5.84 1.00
C MET A 63 9.27 -4.43 0.43
N LEU A 64 9.96 -3.44 1.00
CA LEU A 64 9.94 -2.04 0.56
C LEU A 64 10.27 -1.90 -0.94
N LYS A 65 11.15 -2.75 -1.47
CA LYS A 65 11.57 -2.77 -2.89
C LYS A 65 10.43 -3.10 -3.86
N ASN A 66 9.33 -3.67 -3.38
CA ASN A 66 8.18 -4.03 -4.18
C ASN A 66 7.10 -2.93 -4.23
N ILE A 67 7.33 -1.76 -3.63
CA ILE A 67 6.33 -0.69 -3.63
C ILE A 67 6.20 -0.06 -5.02
N PHE A 68 4.96 0.23 -5.41
CA PHE A 68 4.63 1.18 -6.46
C PHE A 68 4.27 2.53 -5.85
N VAL A 69 4.84 3.60 -6.40
CA VAL A 69 4.66 4.97 -5.93
C VAL A 69 3.86 5.76 -6.96
N THR A 70 2.84 6.47 -6.49
CA THR A 70 2.00 7.34 -7.33
C THR A 70 1.97 8.74 -6.77
N ARG A 71 2.10 9.73 -7.65
CA ARG A 71 2.02 11.15 -7.28
C ARG A 71 0.60 11.55 -6.88
N VAL A 72 0.47 12.32 -5.81
CA VAL A 72 -0.80 12.90 -5.34
C VAL A 72 -0.88 14.38 -5.76
N LYS A 73 -2.09 14.97 -5.71
CA LYS A 73 -2.30 16.41 -5.97
C LYS A 73 -1.36 17.25 -5.09
N LEU A 74 -0.54 18.06 -5.75
CA LEU A 74 0.51 18.86 -5.14
C LEU A 74 -0.07 19.87 -4.14
N LYS A 75 0.49 19.89 -2.93
CA LYS A 75 0.56 21.09 -2.12
C LYS A 75 2.04 21.43 -1.92
N PRO A 76 2.48 22.67 -2.20
CA PRO A 76 3.87 23.04 -1.97
C PRO A 76 4.19 22.96 -0.47
N LEU A 77 5.34 22.40 -0.13
CA LEU A 77 5.87 22.35 1.23
C LEU A 77 7.07 23.29 1.35
N LYS A 78 7.29 23.79 2.57
CA LYS A 78 8.36 24.74 2.92
C LYS A 78 9.76 24.14 2.70
N ASN A 79 10.75 25.04 2.61
CA ASN A 79 12.19 24.77 2.52
C ASN A 79 12.64 23.74 3.58
N SER A 80 12.82 22.49 3.15
CA SER A 80 13.37 21.38 3.92
C SER A 80 14.69 20.93 3.28
N PRO A 81 15.70 20.45 4.03
CA PRO A 81 16.91 19.87 3.41
C PRO A 81 16.56 18.67 2.51
N PHE A 82 15.49 17.93 2.81
CA PHE A 82 15.02 16.80 2.00
C PHE A 82 14.14 17.23 0.82
N SER A 83 13.79 18.52 0.71
CA SER A 83 12.94 19.01 -0.38
C SER A 83 13.62 18.89 -1.75
N VAL A 84 14.94 19.04 -1.85
CA VAL A 84 15.65 18.88 -3.13
C VAL A 84 15.61 17.42 -3.58
N ALA A 85 16.01 16.48 -2.72
CA ALA A 85 15.91 15.05 -3.02
C ALA A 85 14.46 14.65 -3.33
N GLY A 86 13.50 15.09 -2.50
CA GLY A 86 12.08 14.85 -2.73
C GLY A 86 11.57 15.41 -4.06
N LEU A 87 11.96 16.62 -4.46
CA LEU A 87 11.59 17.21 -5.75
C LEU A 87 12.21 16.46 -6.93
N THR A 88 13.48 16.05 -6.82
CA THR A 88 14.16 15.21 -7.82
C THR A 88 13.43 13.90 -8.03
N LEU A 89 13.04 13.21 -6.95
CA LEU A 89 12.24 11.98 -7.01
C LEU A 89 10.85 12.25 -7.61
N LEU A 90 10.18 13.31 -7.16
CA LEU A 90 8.82 13.66 -7.60
C LEU A 90 8.74 13.95 -9.10
N ALA A 91 9.81 14.47 -9.71
CA ALA A 91 9.91 14.67 -11.15
C ALA A 91 9.96 13.34 -11.95
N ARG A 92 10.43 12.26 -11.32
CA ARG A 92 10.55 10.91 -11.91
C ARG A 92 9.29 10.05 -11.65
N ILE A 93 8.52 10.37 -10.61
CA ILE A 93 7.33 9.59 -10.23
C ILE A 93 6.17 9.88 -11.19
N GLY A 94 5.82 8.86 -11.98
CA GLY A 94 4.66 8.86 -12.86
C GLY A 94 3.38 8.36 -12.18
N SER A 95 2.44 7.87 -12.99
CA SER A 95 1.20 7.25 -12.52
C SER A 95 1.43 5.78 -12.13
N GLY A 96 2.15 5.56 -11.03
CA GLY A 96 2.45 4.22 -10.50
C GLY A 96 3.77 3.65 -11.02
N SER A 97 4.87 4.20 -10.54
CA SER A 97 6.23 3.77 -10.84
C SER A 97 6.76 2.81 -9.76
N PRO A 98 7.44 1.70 -10.11
CA PRO A 98 8.15 0.87 -9.13
C PRO A 98 9.20 1.69 -8.35
N LEU A 99 9.30 1.50 -7.04
CA LEU A 99 10.23 2.25 -6.18
C LEU A 99 11.67 2.16 -6.67
N MET A 100 12.10 0.95 -7.04
CA MET A 100 13.48 0.71 -7.50
C MET A 100 13.79 1.35 -8.85
N GLU A 101 12.79 1.59 -9.70
CA GLU A 101 12.98 2.28 -10.99
C GLU A 101 13.05 3.81 -10.84
N ILE A 102 12.59 4.34 -9.70
CA ILE A 102 12.72 5.77 -9.38
C ILE A 102 14.13 6.09 -8.89
N MET A 103 14.88 5.10 -8.41
CA MET A 103 16.24 5.30 -7.91
C MET A 103 17.15 5.78 -9.05
N THR A 104 17.76 6.96 -8.84
CA THR A 104 18.61 7.62 -9.83
C THR A 104 20.07 7.62 -9.38
N GLU A 105 21.00 7.58 -10.33
CA GLU A 105 22.44 7.78 -10.05
C GLU A 105 22.76 9.20 -9.50
N GLU A 106 21.83 10.14 -9.65
CA GLU A 106 21.94 11.52 -9.15
C GLU A 106 21.82 11.64 -7.62
N LEU A 107 21.33 10.61 -6.94
CA LEU A 107 21.13 10.59 -5.49
C LEU A 107 21.85 9.39 -4.88
N SER A 108 22.52 9.59 -3.75
CA SER A 108 22.95 8.47 -2.93
C SER A 108 21.74 7.69 -2.40
N GLU A 109 21.96 6.44 -1.96
CA GLU A 109 20.90 5.60 -1.40
C GLU A 109 20.23 6.28 -0.19
N GLU A 110 21.01 6.93 0.67
CA GLU A 110 20.51 7.68 1.82
C GLU A 110 19.62 8.85 1.40
N GLU A 111 20.06 9.66 0.43
CA GLU A 111 19.28 10.78 -0.09
C GLU A 111 17.98 10.32 -0.77
N PHE A 112 18.04 9.19 -1.49
CA PHE A 112 16.87 8.56 -2.09
C PHE A 112 15.81 8.21 -1.03
N PHE A 113 16.19 7.47 0.02
CA PHE A 113 15.24 7.05 1.04
C PHE A 113 14.74 8.22 1.89
N ASN A 114 15.61 9.18 2.22
CA ASN A 114 15.19 10.38 2.93
C ASN A 114 14.17 11.19 2.12
N GLY A 115 14.40 11.36 0.82
CA GLY A 115 13.45 12.00 -0.09
C GLY A 115 12.14 11.22 -0.22
N PHE A 116 12.21 9.89 -0.37
CA PHE A 116 11.02 9.03 -0.46
C PHE A 116 10.15 9.11 0.81
N TRP A 117 10.77 9.03 2.00
CA TRP A 117 10.04 9.15 3.26
C TRP A 117 9.48 10.55 3.45
N TYR A 118 10.22 11.60 3.09
CA TYR A 118 9.71 12.97 3.10
C TYR A 118 8.44 13.08 2.25
N LEU A 119 8.47 12.61 1.00
CA LEU A 119 7.30 12.63 0.12
C LEU A 119 6.12 11.83 0.69
N THR A 120 6.39 10.66 1.27
CA THR A 120 5.36 9.75 1.81
C THR A 120 4.73 10.31 3.08
N CYS A 121 5.56 10.74 4.04
CA CYS A 121 5.10 11.32 5.30
C CYS A 121 4.28 12.59 5.06
N HIS A 122 4.67 13.42 4.09
CA HIS A 122 3.91 14.61 3.74
C HIS A 122 2.71 14.37 2.82
N GLY A 123 2.41 13.11 2.47
CA GLY A 123 1.25 12.75 1.64
C GLY A 123 1.34 13.27 0.19
N LEU A 124 2.54 13.59 -0.29
CA LEU A 124 2.77 14.00 -1.67
C LEU A 124 2.76 12.81 -2.65
N VAL A 125 2.99 11.62 -2.12
CA VAL A 125 2.90 10.36 -2.85
C VAL A 125 2.11 9.33 -2.05
N THR A 126 1.44 8.43 -2.76
CA THR A 126 0.85 7.22 -2.19
C THR A 126 1.65 6.01 -2.61
N THR A 127 1.80 5.06 -1.69
CA THR A 127 2.48 3.80 -1.91
C THR A 127 1.48 2.67 -2.00
N SER A 128 1.70 1.71 -2.88
CA SER A 128 0.85 0.54 -3.04
C SER A 128 1.65 -0.70 -3.39
N TYR A 129 1.20 -1.83 -2.87
CA TYR A 129 1.73 -3.16 -3.20
C TYR A 129 0.83 -3.92 -4.18
N ALA A 130 -0.28 -3.32 -4.61
CA ALA A 130 -1.31 -4.04 -5.39
C ALA A 130 -0.77 -4.52 -6.75
N LYS A 131 0.05 -3.69 -7.42
CA LYS A 131 0.64 -3.99 -8.74
C LYS A 131 1.87 -4.90 -8.68
N SER A 132 2.36 -5.24 -7.49
CA SER A 132 3.50 -6.13 -7.27
C SER A 132 3.06 -7.36 -6.47
N VAL A 133 3.11 -7.25 -5.14
CA VAL A 133 2.76 -8.31 -4.20
C VAL A 133 1.33 -8.79 -4.40
N GLY A 134 0.39 -7.88 -4.70
CA GLY A 134 -0.99 -8.25 -4.99
C GLY A 134 -1.10 -9.17 -6.21
N VAL A 135 -0.42 -8.83 -7.30
CA VAL A 135 -0.36 -9.67 -8.52
C VAL A 135 0.32 -11.01 -8.21
N LEU A 136 1.41 -11.00 -7.44
CA LEU A 136 2.13 -12.22 -7.09
C LEU A 136 1.28 -13.17 -6.23
N VAL A 137 0.61 -12.66 -5.20
CA VAL A 137 -0.25 -13.49 -4.34
C VAL A 137 -1.45 -14.04 -5.11
N GLN A 138 -2.02 -13.25 -6.04
CA GLN A 138 -3.06 -13.72 -6.96
C GLN A 138 -2.53 -14.84 -7.88
N GLN A 139 -1.36 -14.66 -8.49
CA GLN A 139 -0.74 -15.67 -9.34
C GLN A 139 -0.48 -16.98 -8.57
N PHE A 140 0.01 -16.87 -7.33
CA PHE A 140 0.19 -18.02 -6.46
C PHE A 140 -1.14 -18.75 -6.17
N GLN A 141 -2.21 -18.01 -5.89
CA GLN A 141 -3.56 -18.57 -5.72
C GLN A 141 -4.03 -19.33 -6.96
N ASP A 142 -3.83 -18.76 -8.14
CA ASP A 142 -4.27 -19.35 -9.41
C ASP A 142 -3.50 -20.65 -9.69
N ASN A 143 -2.18 -20.64 -9.49
CA ASN A 143 -1.33 -21.82 -9.60
C ASN A 143 -1.74 -22.93 -8.61
N LEU A 144 -2.07 -22.55 -7.37
CA LEU A 144 -2.52 -23.48 -6.34
C LEU A 144 -3.89 -24.07 -6.67
N THR A 145 -4.82 -23.25 -7.16
CA THR A 145 -6.16 -23.69 -7.56
C THR A 145 -6.08 -24.67 -8.74
N GLU A 146 -5.24 -24.39 -9.74
CA GLU A 146 -5.05 -25.29 -10.89
C GLU A 146 -4.35 -26.61 -10.47
N SER A 147 -3.40 -26.55 -9.53
CA SER A 147 -2.77 -27.75 -8.96
C SER A 147 -3.79 -28.63 -8.21
N ILE A 148 -4.65 -28.03 -7.39
CA ILE A 148 -5.75 -28.73 -6.71
C ILE A 148 -6.71 -29.35 -7.74
N LYS A 149 -7.09 -28.59 -8.76
CA LYS A 149 -7.98 -29.08 -9.83
C LYS A 149 -7.38 -30.27 -10.57
N THR A 150 -6.09 -30.21 -10.90
CA THR A 150 -5.38 -31.27 -11.63
C THR A 150 -5.20 -32.52 -10.79
N LEU A 151 -4.80 -32.38 -9.52
CA LEU A 151 -4.42 -33.51 -8.66
C LEU A 151 -5.60 -34.09 -7.85
N MET A 152 -6.62 -33.28 -7.59
CA MET A 152 -7.72 -33.61 -6.67
C MET A 152 -9.10 -33.51 -7.33
N GLY A 153 -9.18 -32.89 -8.51
CA GLY A 153 -10.40 -32.77 -9.31
C GLY A 153 -11.11 -31.41 -9.16
N ALA A 154 -11.87 -31.04 -10.18
CA ALA A 154 -12.52 -29.73 -10.28
C ALA A 154 -13.50 -29.42 -9.15
N HIS A 155 -14.24 -30.42 -8.65
CA HIS A 155 -15.17 -30.23 -7.53
C HIS A 155 -14.44 -29.81 -6.24
N ILE A 156 -13.26 -30.39 -5.98
CA ILE A 156 -12.45 -30.03 -4.80
C ILE A 156 -11.86 -28.63 -4.96
N ALA A 157 -11.40 -28.27 -6.17
CA ALA A 157 -10.91 -26.93 -6.46
C ALA A 157 -11.99 -25.86 -6.24
N GLN A 158 -13.22 -26.10 -6.70
CA GLN A 158 -14.34 -25.18 -6.46
C GLN A 158 -14.63 -25.02 -4.97
N ALA A 159 -14.72 -26.13 -4.23
CA ALA A 159 -14.95 -26.09 -2.78
C ALA A 159 -13.82 -25.38 -2.03
N TYR A 160 -12.57 -25.53 -2.49
CA TYR A 160 -11.42 -24.78 -1.97
C TYR A 160 -11.58 -23.28 -2.20
N THR A 161 -11.86 -22.84 -3.42
CA THR A 161 -12.01 -21.42 -3.76
C THR A 161 -13.14 -20.76 -2.97
N ASP A 162 -14.29 -21.42 -2.88
CA ASP A 162 -15.44 -20.92 -2.11
C ASP A 162 -15.07 -20.74 -0.63
N LYS A 163 -14.39 -21.73 -0.05
CA LYS A 163 -13.97 -21.70 1.35
C LYS A 163 -12.87 -20.68 1.61
N LEU A 164 -11.93 -20.53 0.68
CA LEU A 164 -10.85 -19.53 0.76
C LEU A 164 -11.44 -18.13 0.89
N TRP A 165 -12.37 -17.76 0.00
CA TRP A 165 -13.00 -16.44 0.03
C TRP A 165 -13.91 -16.24 1.25
N GLN A 166 -14.54 -17.30 1.75
CA GLN A 166 -15.26 -17.23 3.04
C GLN A 166 -14.30 -16.94 4.20
N ASN A 167 -13.14 -17.59 4.25
CA ASN A 167 -12.15 -17.41 5.31
C ASN A 167 -11.51 -16.02 5.25
N ILE A 168 -11.11 -15.57 4.06
CA ILE A 168 -10.56 -14.22 3.83
C ILE A 168 -11.55 -13.15 4.32
N ARG A 169 -12.83 -13.25 3.93
CA ARG A 169 -13.88 -12.29 4.34
C ARG A 169 -14.15 -12.29 5.85
N ARG A 170 -13.85 -13.37 6.56
CA ARG A 170 -14.02 -13.45 8.03
C ARG A 170 -12.88 -12.79 8.79
N GLN A 171 -11.65 -12.92 8.29
CA GLN A 171 -10.47 -12.39 8.99
C GLN A 171 -10.14 -10.95 8.60
N TRP A 172 -10.58 -10.50 7.42
CA TRP A 172 -10.29 -9.16 6.93
C TRP A 172 -11.42 -8.19 7.34
N LEU A 173 -11.27 -7.57 8.50
CA LEU A 173 -12.31 -6.75 9.16
C LEU A 173 -12.75 -5.50 8.37
N ASP A 174 -11.92 -4.99 7.45
CA ASP A 174 -12.12 -3.67 6.80
C ASP A 174 -12.60 -3.74 5.34
N TRP A 175 -13.07 -4.88 4.84
CA TRP A 175 -13.85 -4.88 3.61
C TRP A 175 -15.28 -4.43 3.92
N GLU A 176 -15.49 -3.11 4.03
CA GLU A 176 -16.83 -2.54 4.03
C GLU A 176 -17.57 -3.07 2.79
N LYS A 177 -18.65 -3.83 3.02
CA LYS A 177 -19.53 -4.34 1.96
C LYS A 177 -19.92 -3.20 1.01
N GLY A 178 -19.37 -3.20 -0.21
CA GLY A 178 -19.77 -2.28 -1.27
C GLY A 178 -18.83 -1.10 -1.56
N LYS A 179 -17.61 -1.07 -1.02
CA LYS A 179 -16.56 -0.12 -1.46
C LYS A 179 -15.37 -0.85 -2.07
N GLU A 180 -14.81 -0.28 -3.13
CA GLU A 180 -13.51 -0.72 -3.66
C GLU A 180 -12.46 -0.59 -2.54
N PRO A 181 -11.52 -1.53 -2.41
CA PRO A 181 -10.49 -1.46 -1.39
C PRO A 181 -9.72 -0.15 -1.52
N ASP A 182 -9.50 0.55 -0.40
CA ASP A 182 -8.49 1.60 -0.36
C ASP A 182 -7.16 1.00 -0.86
N PRO A 183 -6.38 1.75 -1.67
CA PRO A 183 -5.13 1.26 -2.23
C PRO A 183 -4.26 0.74 -1.09
N ILE A 184 -4.17 -0.59 -1.02
CA ILE A 184 -3.79 -1.35 0.16
C ILE A 184 -2.47 -0.84 0.73
N TYR A 185 -2.54 -0.17 1.89
CA TYR A 185 -1.39 0.27 2.66
C TYR A 185 -0.73 -0.93 3.35
N GLY A 186 0.55 -1.17 3.03
CA GLY A 186 1.36 -2.19 3.69
C GLY A 186 1.14 -3.62 3.19
N THR A 187 1.81 -4.57 3.85
CA THR A 187 1.91 -5.97 3.41
C THR A 187 0.97 -6.93 4.14
N SER A 188 0.37 -6.50 5.25
CA SER A 188 -0.45 -7.35 6.13
C SER A 188 -1.63 -8.03 5.42
N PRO A 189 -2.43 -7.32 4.60
CA PRO A 189 -3.40 -7.90 3.66
C PRO A 189 -2.95 -9.13 2.88
N TYR A 190 -1.79 -9.04 2.23
CA TYR A 190 -1.25 -10.11 1.41
C TYR A 190 -0.74 -11.27 2.26
N ARG A 191 -0.24 -10.97 3.47
CA ARG A 191 0.11 -11.98 4.47
C ARG A 191 -1.11 -12.81 4.88
N VAL A 192 -2.21 -12.14 5.22
CA VAL A 192 -3.47 -12.81 5.60
C VAL A 192 -3.96 -13.68 4.45
N TRP A 193 -3.96 -13.16 3.23
CA TRP A 193 -4.36 -13.93 2.04
C TRP A 193 -3.49 -15.19 1.84
N ALA A 194 -2.16 -15.05 1.90
CA ALA A 194 -1.23 -16.17 1.79
C ALA A 194 -1.45 -17.22 2.90
N GLN A 195 -1.65 -16.78 4.13
CA GLN A 195 -1.96 -17.67 5.26
C GLN A 195 -3.29 -18.40 5.05
N MET A 196 -4.33 -17.71 4.59
CA MET A 196 -5.64 -18.32 4.30
C MET A 196 -5.56 -19.34 3.17
N MET A 197 -4.72 -19.13 2.16
CA MET A 197 -4.47 -20.14 1.13
C MET A 197 -3.93 -21.42 1.73
N ARG A 198 -2.88 -21.33 2.57
CA ARG A 198 -2.27 -22.50 3.24
C ARG A 198 -3.27 -23.22 4.15
N GLU A 199 -3.96 -22.47 5.01
CA GLU A 199 -4.91 -23.04 5.97
C GLU A 199 -6.13 -23.66 5.28
N THR A 200 -6.61 -23.06 4.19
CA THR A 200 -7.75 -23.61 3.44
C THR A 200 -7.35 -24.86 2.67
N THR A 201 -6.14 -24.92 2.11
CA THR A 201 -5.63 -26.14 1.46
C THR A 201 -5.58 -27.31 2.43
N GLN A 202 -5.19 -27.09 3.69
CA GLN A 202 -5.19 -28.12 4.73
C GLN A 202 -6.58 -28.72 5.04
N GLN A 203 -7.64 -28.00 4.67
CA GLN A 203 -9.03 -28.41 4.90
C GLN A 203 -9.63 -29.17 3.72
N VAL A 204 -8.89 -29.33 2.62
CA VAL A 204 -9.35 -30.05 1.42
C VAL A 204 -8.41 -31.23 1.09
N GLY A 205 -8.97 -32.43 0.98
CA GLY A 205 -8.28 -33.68 0.64
C GLY A 205 -7.21 -34.17 1.63
N THR A 206 -6.23 -34.93 1.14
CA THR A 206 -5.25 -35.65 1.98
C THR A 206 -3.95 -34.84 2.16
N PRO A 207 -3.25 -34.97 3.30
CA PRO A 207 -2.01 -34.23 3.56
C PRO A 207 -0.94 -34.36 2.47
N ALA A 208 -0.83 -35.54 1.85
CA ALA A 208 0.13 -35.79 0.77
C ALA A 208 -0.21 -35.00 -0.49
N LEU A 209 -1.49 -34.92 -0.88
CA LEU A 209 -1.94 -34.16 -2.04
C LEU A 209 -1.86 -32.66 -1.78
N GLN A 210 -2.21 -32.22 -0.57
CA GLN A 210 -2.09 -30.82 -0.13
C GLN A 210 -0.66 -30.30 -0.28
N LYS A 211 0.31 -31.05 0.27
CA LYS A 211 1.72 -30.71 0.17
C LYS A 211 2.18 -30.62 -1.29
N ARG A 212 1.82 -31.61 -2.11
CA ARG A 212 2.15 -31.62 -3.55
C ARG A 212 1.54 -30.45 -4.30
N CYS A 213 0.28 -30.09 -4.05
CA CYS A 213 -0.35 -28.94 -4.68
C CYS A 213 0.38 -27.64 -4.33
N PHE A 214 0.77 -27.48 -3.07
CA PHE A 214 1.48 -26.30 -2.59
C PHE A 214 2.90 -26.19 -3.16
N GLU A 215 3.65 -27.29 -3.17
CA GLU A 215 4.99 -27.37 -3.76
C GLU A 215 4.94 -27.11 -5.28
N SER A 216 3.95 -27.69 -5.96
CA SER A 216 3.72 -27.46 -7.39
C SER A 216 3.44 -25.98 -7.68
N ALA A 217 2.57 -25.35 -6.89
CA ALA A 217 2.23 -23.94 -7.04
C ALA A 217 3.43 -23.01 -6.80
N LEU A 218 4.29 -23.32 -5.81
CA LEU A 218 5.52 -22.58 -5.56
C LEU A 218 6.54 -22.78 -6.69
N SER A 219 6.68 -24.01 -7.20
CA SER A 219 7.65 -24.32 -8.27
C SER A 219 7.36 -23.63 -9.60
N ALA A 220 6.12 -23.15 -9.80
CA ALA A 220 5.70 -22.39 -10.96
C ALA A 220 6.08 -20.89 -10.89
N LEU A 221 6.60 -20.42 -9.76
CA LEU A 221 7.05 -19.04 -9.55
C LEU A 221 8.58 -18.93 -9.71
N SER A 222 9.06 -17.71 -9.95
CA SER A 222 10.50 -17.45 -9.95
C SER A 222 11.10 -17.62 -8.54
N PRO A 223 12.41 -17.94 -8.40
CA PRO A 223 13.03 -18.09 -7.08
C PRO A 223 12.89 -16.86 -6.17
N GLN A 224 12.89 -15.66 -6.75
CA GLN A 224 12.71 -14.40 -6.02
C GLN A 224 11.28 -14.28 -5.47
N ASP A 225 10.28 -14.60 -6.30
CA ASP A 225 8.86 -14.57 -5.93
C ASP A 225 8.51 -15.60 -4.87
N VAL A 226 9.12 -16.79 -4.96
CA VAL A 226 9.02 -17.84 -3.94
C VAL A 226 9.51 -17.32 -2.59
N GLY A 227 10.61 -16.57 -2.56
CA GLY A 227 11.11 -15.92 -1.35
C GLY A 227 10.11 -14.94 -0.73
N VAL A 228 9.41 -14.15 -1.55
CA VAL A 228 8.37 -13.22 -1.10
C VAL A 228 7.18 -13.96 -0.50
N ILE A 229 6.68 -15.01 -1.17
CA ILE A 229 5.58 -15.83 -0.66
C ILE A 229 5.96 -16.53 0.65
N HIS A 230 7.17 -17.09 0.75
CA HIS A 230 7.63 -17.72 1.99
C HIS A 230 7.66 -16.77 3.18
N ASN A 231 8.13 -15.52 2.98
CA ASN A 231 8.14 -14.51 4.03
C ASN A 231 6.73 -14.20 4.59
N PHE A 232 5.67 -14.37 3.80
CA PHE A 232 4.30 -14.22 4.29
C PHE A 232 3.78 -15.43 5.06
N LEU A 233 4.34 -16.61 4.78
CA LEU A 233 3.89 -17.88 5.37
C LEU A 233 4.62 -18.20 6.69
N THR A 234 5.76 -17.57 6.95
CA THR A 234 6.47 -17.60 8.24
C THR A 234 5.85 -16.66 9.28
#